data_AF-A0A5K1EX02-F1
#
_entry.id   AF-A0A5K1EX02-F1
#
_cell.length_a   1.000
_cell.length_b   1.000
_cell.length_c   1.000
_cell.angle_alpha   90.00
_cell.angle_beta   90.00
_cell.angle_gamma   90.00
#
_symmetry.space_group_name_H-M   'P 1'
#
loop_
_entity.id
_entity.type
_entity.pdbx_description
1 polymer ?
#
loop_
_entity_poly.entity_id
_entity_poly.type
_entity_poly.pdbx_seq_one_letter_code
_entity_poly.pdbx_strand_id
1 'polypeptide(L)' 'FTIPKGWKIYVYMRETNFDPHIYPDPLAFNPWRWL' A
#
# COMPACT_ATOMS: atom_id res chain seq x y z
N PHE A 1 9.19 12.67 -10.14
CA PHE A 1 8.21 13.68 -9.68
C PHE A 1 8.91 14.65 -8.75
N THR A 2 8.53 15.94 -8.77
CA THR A 2 9.12 16.97 -7.90
C THR A 2 7.99 17.62 -7.11
N ILE A 3 8.09 17.62 -5.77
CA ILE A 3 7.06 18.17 -4.88
C ILE A 3 7.54 19.53 -4.37
N PRO A 4 6.80 20.63 -4.63
CA PRO A 4 7.18 21.95 -4.14
C PRO A 4 7.11 22.06 -2.61
N LYS A 5 7.91 22.98 -2.05
CA LYS A 5 7.89 23.31 -0.61
C LYS A 5 6.48 23.76 -0.18
N GLY A 6 6.03 23.30 0.98
CA GLY A 6 4.76 23.70 1.59
C GLY A 6 3.56 22.82 1.25
N TRP A 7 3.72 21.83 0.36
CA TRP A 7 2.67 20.87 0.05
C TRP A 7 2.51 19.84 1.16
N LYS A 8 1.26 19.50 1.48
CA LYS A 8 0.93 18.39 2.40
C LYS A 8 0.74 17.12 1.60
N ILE A 9 1.49 16.09 1.97
CA ILE A 9 1.39 14.78 1.36
C ILE A 9 0.48 13.92 2.24
N TYR A 10 -0.58 13.39 1.64
CA TYR A 10 -1.43 12.40 2.27
C TYR A 10 -1.17 11.06 1.60
N VAL A 11 -0.65 10.11 2.37
CA VAL A 11 -0.35 8.76 1.89
C VAL A 11 -1.55 7.88 2.18
N TYR A 12 -2.16 7.34 1.13
CA TYR A 12 -3.24 6.38 1.24
C TYR A 12 -2.69 4.98 0.97
N MET A 13 -2.42 4.24 2.04
CA MET A 13 -1.75 2.94 1.97
C MET A 13 -2.65 1.79 1.51
N ARG A 14 -3.97 2.00 1.45
CA ARG A 14 -4.92 0.91 1.16
C ARG A 14 -4.67 0.29 -0.20
N GLU A 15 -4.49 1.11 -1.24
CA GLU A 15 -4.26 0.62 -2.60
C GLU A 15 -3.00 -0.25 -2.67
N THR A 16 -1.92 0.20 -2.03
CA THR A 16 -0.66 -0.55 -1.98
C THR A 16 -0.79 -1.85 -1.20
N ASN A 17 -1.51 -1.86 -0.07
CA ASN A 17 -1.73 -3.06 0.71
C ASN A 17 -2.60 -4.10 -0.01
N PHE A 18 -3.43 -3.66 -0.97
CA PHE A 18 -4.29 -4.54 -1.76
C PHE A 18 -3.80 -4.79 -3.19
N ASP A 19 -2.58 -4.38 -3.53
CA ASP A 19 -2.02 -4.57 -4.86
C ASP A 19 -1.67 -6.06 -5.12
N PRO A 20 -2.32 -6.73 -6.10
CA PRO A 20 -2.07 -8.13 -6.42
C PRO A 20 -0.69 -8.37 -7.05
N HIS A 21 -0.01 -7.32 -7.53
CA HIS A 21 1.37 -7.41 -8.01
C HIS A 21 2.40 -7.47 -6.87
N ILE A 22 2.02 -6.97 -5.69
CA ILE A 22 2.89 -6.93 -4.50
C ILE A 22 2.57 -8.11 -3.59
N TYR A 23 1.29 -8.44 -3.41
CA TYR A 23 0.84 -9.50 -2.51
C TYR A 23 -0.07 -10.50 -3.22
N PRO A 24 0.16 -11.82 -3.10
CA PRO A 24 -0.81 -12.82 -3.54
C PRO A 24 -2.07 -12.76 -2.67
N ASP A 25 -3.23 -12.96 -3.30
CA ASP A 25 -4.57 -12.91 -2.68
C ASP A 25 -4.74 -11.75 -1.67
N PRO A 26 -4.56 -10.49 -2.08
CA PRO A 26 -4.45 -9.35 -1.17
C PRO A 26 -5.70 -9.12 -0.29
N LEU A 27 -6.87 -9.54 -0.78
CA LEU A 27 -8.14 -9.39 -0.08
C LEU A 27 -8.40 -10.51 0.95
N ALA A 28 -7.59 -11.56 0.96
CA ALA A 28 -7.74 -12.68 1.88
C ALA A 28 -7.09 -12.38 3.24
N PHE A 29 -7.85 -12.58 4.31
CA PHE A 29 -7.28 -12.59 5.66
C PHE A 29 -6.46 -13.86 5.87
N ASN A 30 -5.14 -13.70 5.94
CA ASN A 30 -4.19 -14.79 6.20
C ASN A 30 -3.22 -14.34 7.31
N PRO A 31 -3.39 -14.80 8.57
CA PRO A 31 -2.53 -14.38 9.67
C PRO A 31 -1.11 -14.98 9.60
N TRP A 32 -0.84 -15.91 8.67
CA TRP A 32 0.48 -16.50 8.43
C TRP A 32 1.18 -15.91 7.19
N ARG A 33 0.67 -14.82 6.61
CA ARG A 33 1.20 -14.21 5.37
C ARG A 33 2.69 -13.85 5.41
N TRP A 34 3.26 -13.65 6.60
CA TRP A 34 4.64 -13.18 6.80
C TRP A 34 5.50 -14.10 7.68
N LEU A 35 5.04 -15.33 7.95
CA LEU A 35 5.80 -16.35 8.68
C LEU A 35 6.68 -17.19 7.74
#